data_AF-A0A9C8GI44-F1
#
_entry.id   AF-A0A9C8GI44-F1
#
_cell.length_a   1.000
_cell.length_b   1.000
_cell.length_c   1.000
_cell.angle_alpha   90.00
_cell.angle_beta   90.00
_cell.angle_gamma   90.00
#
_symmetry.space_group_name_H-M   'P 1'
#
loop_
_entity.id
_entity.type
_entity.pdbx_description
1 polymer ?
#
loop_
_entity_poly.entity_id
_entity_poly.type
_entity_poly.pdbx_seq_one_letter_code
_entity_poly.pdbx_strand_id
1 'polypeptide(L)'
;MWENTYTYTARNARRPEEIVTFTLHDHKLSIGVGSPLEHIERAVEARQDEETDYPIQSWLKPMALSLIERATSPFDVSDVIADVAEDILHVRAWYRVGGLRLSSITLVHGAVDNPAAAKAFAMELERRRADQSALDKILDVMDYWVTWFVAGFVMVFLLQIWRRRNS
;
A
#
# COMPACT_ATOMS: atom_id res chain seq x y z
N MET A 1 -8.63 14.09 -19.66
CA MET A 1 -8.34 13.33 -18.42
C MET A 1 -7.06 12.58 -18.73
N TRP A 2 -5.93 12.97 -18.15
CA TRP A 2 -4.63 12.38 -18.51
C TRP A 2 -4.47 11.08 -17.73
N GLU A 3 -4.39 9.96 -18.43
CA GLU A 3 -4.07 8.66 -17.83
C GLU A 3 -2.64 8.72 -17.27
N ASN A 4 -2.50 8.87 -15.95
CA ASN A 4 -1.19 9.01 -15.31
C ASN A 4 -0.61 7.61 -15.00
N THR A 5 -0.28 6.86 -16.04
CA THR A 5 0.31 5.53 -15.92
C THR A 5 1.83 5.64 -15.85
N TYR A 6 2.44 5.05 -14.82
CA TYR A 6 3.89 4.94 -14.68
C TYR A 6 4.28 3.47 -14.47
N THR A 7 5.14 2.94 -15.32
CA THR A 7 5.59 1.54 -15.22
C THR A 7 7.08 1.51 -14.93
N TYR A 8 7.47 0.68 -13.96
CA TYR A 8 8.86 0.44 -13.61
C TYR A 8 9.10 -1.05 -13.47
N THR A 9 10.12 -1.56 -14.16
CA THR A 9 10.54 -2.95 -14.05
C THR A 9 11.82 -3.01 -13.24
N ALA A 10 11.73 -3.61 -12.06
CA ALA A 10 12.87 -3.95 -11.23
C ALA A 10 13.42 -5.30 -11.67
N ARG A 11 14.70 -5.33 -12.07
CA ARG A 11 15.43 -6.55 -12.37
C ARG A 11 16.57 -6.70 -11.38
N ASN A 12 16.72 -7.90 -10.81
CA ASN A 12 17.77 -8.18 -9.84
C ASN A 12 19.15 -8.17 -10.54
N ALA A 13 20.11 -7.43 -9.98
CA ALA A 13 21.46 -7.29 -10.52
C ALA A 13 22.28 -8.59 -10.50
N ARG A 14 21.97 -9.50 -9.55
CA ARG A 14 22.69 -10.78 -9.37
C ARG A 14 21.97 -11.97 -10.00
N ARG A 15 20.64 -11.86 -10.16
CA ARG A 15 19.78 -12.90 -10.74
C ARG A 15 18.86 -12.27 -11.79
N PRO A 16 19.35 -12.06 -13.01
CA PRO A 16 18.63 -11.29 -14.02
C PRO A 16 17.31 -11.92 -14.48
N GLU A 17 17.04 -13.17 -14.11
CA GLU A 17 15.78 -13.90 -14.25
C GLU A 17 14.70 -13.49 -13.23
N GLU A 18 15.09 -12.87 -12.11
CA GLU A 18 14.16 -12.32 -11.12
C GLU A 18 13.74 -10.90 -11.56
N ILE A 19 12.54 -10.81 -12.14
CA ILE A 19 11.97 -9.56 -12.65
C ILE A 19 10.62 -9.29 -12.00
N VAL A 20 10.44 -8.07 -11.50
CA VAL A 20 9.18 -7.55 -10.96
C VAL A 20 8.81 -6.26 -11.67
N THR A 21 7.60 -6.20 -12.22
CA THR A 21 7.07 -5.02 -12.90
C THR A 21 6.02 -4.36 -12.03
N PHE A 22 6.26 -3.10 -11.70
CA PHE A 22 5.37 -2.22 -10.96
C PHE A 22 4.64 -1.31 -11.94
N THR A 23 3.31 -1.29 -11.87
CA THR A 23 2.49 -0.40 -12.69
C THR A 23 1.63 0.47 -11.78
N LEU A 24 1.93 1.77 -11.77
CA LEU A 24 1.14 2.80 -11.10
C LEU A 24 0.09 3.30 -12.07
N HIS A 25 -1.17 3.11 -11.74
CA HIS A 25 -2.31 3.68 -12.46
C HIS A 25 -3.10 4.53 -11.48
N ASP A 26 -3.15 5.84 -11.71
CA ASP A 26 -3.69 6.82 -10.76
C ASP A 26 -3.07 6.65 -9.36
N HIS A 27 -3.89 6.21 -8.40
CA HIS A 27 -3.52 5.96 -7.01
C HIS A 27 -3.43 4.47 -6.67
N LYS A 28 -3.32 3.62 -7.69
CA LYS A 28 -3.24 2.17 -7.54
C LYS A 28 -1.92 1.65 -8.06
N LEU A 29 -1.33 0.72 -7.32
CA LEU A 29 -0.11 0.00 -7.69
C LEU A 29 -0.45 -1.46 -8.00
N SER A 30 -0.20 -1.89 -9.22
CA SER A 30 -0.28 -3.29 -9.64
C SER A 30 1.11 -3.88 -9.79
N ILE A 31 1.25 -5.18 -9.52
CA ILE A 31 2.53 -5.88 -9.52
C ILE A 31 2.42 -7.08 -10.45
N GLY A 32 3.28 -7.13 -11.47
CA GLY A 32 3.46 -8.28 -12.34
C GLY A 32 4.79 -8.97 -12.04
N VAL A 33 4.77 -10.24 -11.69
CA VAL A 33 6.00 -11.03 -11.49
C VAL A 33 6.31 -11.78 -12.80
N GLY A 34 7.53 -11.62 -13.32
CA GLY A 34 7.94 -12.17 -14.61
C GLY A 34 8.26 -13.68 -14.61
N SER A 35 8.01 -14.39 -13.50
CA SER A 35 8.34 -15.80 -13.32
C SER A 35 7.07 -16.61 -13.00
N PRO A 36 6.95 -17.86 -13.49
CA PRO A 36 5.87 -18.77 -13.11
C PRO A 36 5.72 -18.84 -11.59
N LEU A 37 4.49 -18.72 -11.09
CA LEU A 37 4.13 -18.63 -9.67
C LEU A 37 4.80 -19.73 -8.80
N GLU A 38 5.07 -20.89 -9.39
CA GLU A 38 5.76 -22.05 -8.80
C GLU A 38 7.18 -21.77 -8.28
N HIS A 39 7.87 -20.75 -8.82
CA HIS A 39 9.20 -20.35 -8.37
C HIS A 39 9.17 -19.37 -7.19
N ILE A 40 8.07 -18.65 -7.00
CA ILE A 40 7.88 -17.71 -5.89
C ILE A 40 7.67 -18.51 -4.59
N GLU A 41 6.88 -19.58 -4.61
CA GLU A 41 6.72 -20.49 -3.47
C GLU A 41 8.08 -21.05 -3.03
N ARG A 42 8.90 -21.48 -3.99
CA ARG A 42 10.23 -22.06 -3.72
C ARG A 42 11.24 -21.01 -3.23
N ALA A 43 11.14 -19.76 -3.68
CA ALA A 43 11.99 -18.66 -3.22
C ALA A 43 11.58 -18.13 -1.83
N VAL A 44 10.29 -18.17 -1.51
CA VAL A 44 9.75 -17.88 -0.17
C VAL A 44 10.15 -18.99 0.82
N GLU A 45 10.10 -20.26 0.40
CA GLU A 45 10.59 -21.39 1.21
C GLU A 45 12.13 -21.34 1.36
N ALA A 46 12.89 -21.02 0.31
CA ALA A 46 14.35 -20.93 0.39
C ALA A 46 14.87 -19.72 1.22
N ARG A 47 14.10 -18.63 1.31
CA ARG A 47 14.41 -17.48 2.20
C ARG A 47 14.06 -17.72 3.67
N GLN A 48 13.44 -18.85 4.03
CA GLN A 48 13.26 -19.21 5.44
C GLN A 48 14.56 -19.66 6.12
N ASP A 49 15.59 -20.04 5.36
CA ASP A 49 16.86 -20.55 5.90
C ASP A 49 17.94 -19.45 6.06
N GLU A 50 17.80 -18.28 5.43
CA GLU A 50 18.72 -17.16 5.59
C GLU A 50 18.06 -15.99 6.36
N GLU A 51 18.24 -16.05 7.69
CA GLU A 51 18.41 -14.89 8.57
C GLU A 51 17.28 -13.82 8.54
N THR A 52 16.04 -14.20 8.85
CA THR A 52 15.09 -13.29 9.50
C THR A 52 14.10 -14.07 10.38
N ASP A 53 14.11 -13.78 11.67
CA ASP A 53 13.44 -14.50 12.76
C ASP A 53 11.90 -14.30 12.79
N TYR A 54 11.20 -14.72 11.74
CA TYR A 54 9.75 -14.98 11.80
C TYR A 54 9.40 -16.20 10.95
N PRO A 55 9.38 -17.42 11.52
CA PRO A 55 8.94 -18.59 10.79
C PRO A 55 7.49 -18.38 10.33
N ILE A 56 7.25 -18.38 9.02
CA ILE A 56 5.91 -18.44 8.46
C ILE A 56 5.37 -19.83 8.82
N GLN A 57 4.72 -19.92 9.97
CA GLN A 57 4.12 -21.15 10.50
C GLN A 57 3.22 -21.78 9.43
N SER A 58 3.24 -23.11 9.29
CA SER A 58 2.60 -23.83 8.17
C SER A 58 1.07 -23.64 8.05
N TRP A 59 0.43 -23.09 9.10
CA TRP A 59 -0.93 -22.55 9.08
C TRP A 59 -1.15 -21.48 8.00
N LEU A 60 -0.12 -20.69 7.66
CA LEU A 60 -0.25 -19.48 6.85
C LEU A 60 -0.25 -19.75 5.34
N LYS A 61 -0.06 -20.99 4.88
CA LYS A 61 -0.13 -21.39 3.46
C LYS A 61 -1.41 -20.92 2.75
N PRO A 62 -2.64 -21.09 3.30
CA PRO A 62 -3.85 -20.55 2.69
C PRO A 62 -3.88 -19.00 2.64
N MET A 63 -3.18 -18.30 3.54
CA MET A 63 -3.01 -16.85 3.46
C MET A 63 -2.01 -16.46 2.38
N ALA A 64 -0.89 -17.19 2.23
CA ALA A 64 0.06 -16.94 1.14
C ALA A 64 -0.60 -17.10 -0.24
N LEU A 65 -1.44 -18.12 -0.42
CA LEU A 65 -2.18 -18.33 -1.68
C LEU A 65 -3.17 -17.20 -1.97
N SER A 66 -3.91 -16.74 -0.97
CA SER A 66 -4.84 -15.60 -1.12
C SER A 66 -4.12 -14.25 -1.26
N LEU A 67 -2.91 -14.11 -0.70
CA LEU A 67 -2.03 -12.96 -0.96
C LEU A 67 -1.45 -12.99 -2.37
N ILE A 68 -1.26 -14.16 -2.98
CA ILE A 68 -0.83 -14.32 -4.39
C ILE A 68 -1.99 -14.02 -5.35
N GLU A 69 -3.18 -14.59 -5.12
CA GLU A 69 -4.40 -14.26 -5.90
C GLU A 69 -4.79 -12.77 -5.76
N ARG A 70 -4.40 -12.13 -4.66
CA ARG A 70 -4.65 -10.70 -4.41
C ARG A 70 -3.43 -9.82 -4.68
N ALA A 71 -2.25 -10.36 -4.93
CA ALA A 71 -1.09 -9.61 -5.41
C ALA A 71 -1.32 -9.08 -6.84
N THR A 72 -2.24 -9.71 -7.58
CA THR A 72 -2.82 -9.19 -8.82
C THR A 72 -3.90 -8.13 -8.62
N SER A 73 -4.38 -7.93 -7.39
CA SER A 73 -5.27 -6.81 -7.07
C SER A 73 -4.44 -5.54 -6.87
N PRO A 74 -4.86 -4.39 -7.40
CA PRO A 74 -4.12 -3.16 -7.22
C PRO A 74 -4.09 -2.73 -5.74
N PHE A 75 -2.90 -2.50 -5.20
CA PHE A 75 -2.70 -1.88 -3.89
C PHE A 75 -2.99 -0.39 -3.95
N ASP A 76 -3.43 0.22 -2.85
CA ASP A 76 -3.49 1.67 -2.76
C ASP A 76 -2.08 2.24 -2.58
N VAL A 77 -1.72 3.27 -3.34
CA VAL A 77 -0.39 3.90 -3.26
C VAL A 77 -0.12 4.44 -1.85
N SER A 78 -1.16 4.86 -1.12
CA SER A 78 -1.04 5.30 0.28
C SER A 78 -0.51 4.24 1.25
N ASP A 79 -0.60 2.97 0.86
CA ASP A 79 -0.19 1.80 1.65
C ASP A 79 1.11 1.16 1.18
N VAL A 80 1.73 1.71 0.13
CA VAL A 80 3.01 1.22 -0.37
C VAL A 80 4.12 2.20 -0.02
N ILE A 81 5.24 1.66 0.42
CA ILE A 81 6.47 2.40 0.74
C ILE A 81 7.58 1.79 -0.10
N ALA A 82 8.29 2.65 -0.84
CA ALA A 82 9.47 2.27 -1.59
C ALA A 82 10.65 3.12 -1.14
N ASP A 83 11.78 2.47 -0.89
CA ASP A 83 13.04 3.11 -0.55
C ASP A 83 14.19 2.44 -1.27
N VAL A 84 15.24 3.22 -1.56
CA VAL A 84 16.44 2.74 -2.25
C VAL A 84 17.65 3.11 -1.42
N ALA A 85 18.34 2.11 -0.89
CA ALA A 85 19.55 2.26 -0.09
C ALA A 85 20.65 1.37 -0.68
N GLU A 86 21.84 1.93 -0.91
CA GLU A 86 23.01 1.16 -1.37
C GLU A 86 22.72 0.25 -2.59
N ASP A 87 21.99 0.79 -3.57
CA ASP A 87 21.54 0.10 -4.79
C ASP A 87 20.56 -1.07 -4.57
N ILE A 88 20.08 -1.24 -3.34
CA ILE A 88 19.02 -2.17 -2.96
C ILE A 88 17.69 -1.44 -2.98
N LEU A 89 16.74 -1.97 -3.75
CA LEU A 89 15.37 -1.50 -3.74
C LEU A 89 14.58 -2.29 -2.69
N HIS A 90 13.96 -1.57 -1.76
CA HIS A 90 13.03 -2.08 -0.79
C HIS A 90 11.63 -1.57 -1.11
N VAL A 91 10.70 -2.48 -1.37
CA VAL A 91 9.28 -2.13 -1.55
C VAL A 91 8.47 -2.93 -0.55
N ARG A 92 7.71 -2.23 0.30
CA ARG A 92 6.82 -2.81 1.29
C ARG A 92 5.40 -2.30 1.08
N ALA A 93 4.41 -3.18 1.20
CA ALA A 93 3.01 -2.82 1.14
C ALA A 93 2.29 -3.22 2.44
N TRP A 94 1.40 -2.37 2.92
CA TRP A 94 0.53 -2.66 4.04
C TRP A 94 -0.73 -3.39 3.58
N TYR A 95 -1.01 -4.52 4.21
CA TYR A 95 -2.27 -5.22 4.04
C TYR A 95 -3.36 -4.57 4.90
N ARG A 96 -4.49 -4.23 4.27
CA ARG A 96 -5.68 -3.68 4.95
C ARG A 96 -6.85 -4.66 4.96
N VAL A 97 -7.51 -4.75 6.12
CA VAL A 97 -8.81 -5.41 6.27
C VAL A 97 -9.74 -4.46 7.01
N GLY A 98 -10.91 -4.19 6.44
CA GLY A 98 -11.87 -3.24 7.05
C GLY A 98 -11.31 -1.83 7.24
N GLY A 99 -10.32 -1.41 6.44
CA GLY A 99 -9.68 -0.10 6.54
C GLY A 99 -8.48 -0.03 7.51
N LEU A 100 -8.23 -1.06 8.32
CA LEU A 100 -7.11 -1.11 9.26
C LEU A 100 -5.87 -1.75 8.63
N ARG A 101 -4.70 -1.13 8.81
CA ARG A 101 -3.39 -1.70 8.43
C ARG A 101 -3.02 -2.80 9.42
N LEU A 102 -2.88 -4.03 8.93
CA LEU A 102 -2.63 -5.20 9.80
C LEU A 102 -1.16 -5.62 9.80
N SER A 103 -0.59 -5.84 8.62
CA SER A 103 0.78 -6.33 8.46
C SER A 103 1.42 -5.74 7.21
N SER A 104 2.74 -5.58 7.24
CA SER A 104 3.51 -5.17 6.07
C SER A 104 4.11 -6.40 5.39
N ILE A 105 4.03 -6.43 4.06
CA ILE A 105 4.57 -7.48 3.21
C ILE A 105 5.68 -6.87 2.37
N THR A 106 6.83 -7.55 2.32
CA THR A 106 7.96 -7.15 1.47
C THR A 106 7.74 -7.69 0.07
N LEU A 107 7.62 -6.79 -0.91
CA LEU A 107 7.36 -7.11 -2.31
C LEU A 107 8.66 -7.27 -3.09
N VAL A 108 9.63 -6.38 -2.85
CA VAL A 108 10.98 -6.46 -3.43
C VAL A 108 11.98 -6.09 -2.34
N HIS A 109 13.06 -6.88 -2.29
CA HIS A 109 14.20 -6.67 -1.42
C HIS A 109 15.42 -7.27 -2.13
N GLY A 110 16.16 -6.44 -2.85
CA GLY A 110 17.30 -6.90 -3.63
C GLY A 110 18.01 -5.79 -4.39
N ALA A 111 19.27 -6.05 -4.74
CA ALA A 111 20.08 -5.17 -5.57
C ALA A 111 19.46 -5.10 -6.97
N VAL A 112 19.22 -3.89 -7.46
CA VAL A 112 18.63 -3.65 -8.78
C VAL A 112 19.71 -3.31 -9.80
N ASP A 113 19.49 -3.71 -11.05
CA ASP A 113 20.41 -3.41 -12.16
C ASP A 113 20.47 -1.90 -12.49
N ASN A 114 19.39 -1.16 -12.18
CA ASN A 114 19.29 0.28 -12.39
C ASN A 114 18.80 1.02 -11.12
N PRO A 115 19.73 1.40 -10.23
CA PRO A 115 19.37 2.12 -9.00
C PRO A 115 18.85 3.53 -9.25
N ALA A 116 19.22 4.17 -10.37
CA ALA A 116 18.70 5.49 -10.74
C ALA A 116 17.20 5.45 -11.09
N ALA A 117 16.79 4.45 -11.87
CA ALA A 117 15.37 4.22 -12.18
C ALA A 117 14.58 3.82 -10.92
N ALA A 118 15.16 3.02 -10.03
CA ALA A 118 14.54 2.67 -8.77
C ALA A 118 14.27 3.90 -7.89
N LYS A 119 15.22 4.84 -7.81
CA LYS A 119 15.06 6.10 -7.09
C LYS A 119 13.94 6.96 -7.71
N ALA A 120 13.89 7.04 -9.04
CA ALA A 120 12.83 7.77 -9.74
C ALA A 120 11.45 7.17 -9.45
N PHE A 121 11.33 5.84 -9.43
CA PHE A 121 10.11 5.14 -9.04
C PHE A 121 9.71 5.44 -7.58
N ALA A 122 10.65 5.35 -6.64
CA ALA A 122 10.39 5.65 -5.23
C ALA A 122 9.91 7.10 -5.02
N MET A 123 10.53 8.06 -5.74
CA MET A 123 10.11 9.46 -5.73
C MET A 123 8.69 9.67 -6.29
N GLU A 124 8.36 9.02 -7.41
CA GLU A 124 7.02 9.15 -8.01
C GLU A 124 5.95 8.49 -7.12
N LEU A 125 6.27 7.37 -6.47
CA LEU A 125 5.38 6.74 -5.50
C LEU A 125 5.10 7.67 -4.30
N GLU A 126 6.14 8.25 -3.71
CA GLU A 126 6.01 9.15 -2.57
C GLU A 126 5.26 10.45 -2.96
N ARG A 127 5.49 10.97 -4.17
CA ARG A 127 4.75 12.12 -4.71
C ARG A 127 3.24 11.85 -4.75
N ARG A 128 2.83 10.72 -5.34
CA ARG A 128 1.41 10.33 -5.44
C ARG A 128 0.77 10.05 -4.09
N ARG A 129 1.55 9.48 -3.17
CA ARG A 129 1.13 9.24 -1.79
C ARG A 129 0.90 10.55 -1.02
N ALA A 130 1.79 11.52 -1.18
CA ALA A 130 1.65 12.84 -0.57
C ALA A 130 0.40 13.56 -1.08
N ASP A 131 0.11 13.45 -2.38
CA ASP A 131 -1.10 14.02 -3.00
C ASP A 131 -2.39 13.43 -2.39
N GLN A 132 -2.48 12.09 -2.18
CA GLN A 132 -3.64 11.46 -1.52
C GLN A 132 -3.76 11.85 -0.04
N SER A 133 -2.64 11.82 0.69
CA SER A 133 -2.61 12.16 2.13
C SER A 133 -3.09 13.59 2.39
N ALA A 134 -2.81 14.51 1.47
CA ALA A 134 -3.31 15.89 1.56
C ALA A 134 -4.84 15.96 1.44
N LEU A 135 -5.44 15.20 0.53
CA LEU A 135 -6.90 15.15 0.36
C LEU A 135 -7.59 14.53 1.58
N ASP A 136 -7.07 13.42 2.09
CA ASP A 136 -7.62 12.74 3.26
C ASP A 136 -7.62 13.66 4.49
N LYS A 137 -6.53 14.42 4.70
CA LYS A 137 -6.43 15.39 5.80
C LYS A 137 -7.45 16.51 5.69
N ILE A 138 -7.75 16.99 4.48
CA ILE A 138 -8.74 18.06 4.28
C ILE A 138 -10.15 17.56 4.60
N LEU A 139 -10.48 16.35 4.17
CA LEU A 139 -11.77 15.71 4.47
C LEU A 139 -11.96 15.49 5.98
N ASP A 140 -10.91 15.02 6.66
CA ASP A 140 -10.94 14.79 8.11
C ASP A 140 -11.19 16.10 8.90
N VAL A 141 -10.56 17.20 8.48
CA VAL A 141 -10.83 18.54 9.06
C VAL A 141 -12.26 18.98 8.79
N MET A 142 -12.82 18.70 7.60
CA MET A 142 -14.22 19.01 7.31
C MET A 142 -15.19 18.24 8.20
N ASP A 143 -14.96 16.94 8.41
CA ASP A 143 -15.81 16.09 9.24
C ASP A 143 -15.86 16.56 10.71
N TYR A 144 -14.74 17.06 11.22
CA TYR A 144 -14.69 17.70 12.53
C TYR A 144 -15.63 18.90 12.62
N TRP A 145 -15.61 19.81 11.63
CA TRP A 145 -16.51 20.97 11.61
C TRP A 145 -17.97 20.57 11.46
N VAL A 146 -18.29 19.59 10.59
CA VAL A 146 -19.64 19.07 10.42
C VAL A 146 -20.19 18.50 11.73
N THR A 147 -19.36 17.78 12.48
CA THR A 147 -19.73 17.22 13.79
C THR A 147 -20.18 18.32 14.75
N TRP A 148 -19.48 19.46 14.80
CA TRP A 148 -19.88 20.60 15.63
C TRP A 148 -21.18 21.26 15.15
N PHE A 149 -21.38 21.39 13.84
CA PHE A 149 -22.64 21.91 13.30
C PHE A 149 -23.83 21.03 13.65
N VAL A 150 -23.69 19.71 13.52
CA VAL A 150 -24.73 18.74 13.88
C VAL A 150 -25.03 18.81 15.37
N ALA A 151 -24.00 18.80 16.23
CA ALA A 151 -24.17 18.91 17.67
C ALA A 151 -24.88 20.21 18.07
N GLY A 152 -24.48 21.35 17.48
CA GLY A 152 -25.12 22.64 17.70
C GLY A 152 -26.59 22.66 17.25
N PHE A 153 -26.87 22.07 16.08
CA PHE A 153 -28.23 21.98 15.54
C PHE A 153 -29.13 21.13 16.44
N VAL A 154 -28.65 19.97 16.89
CA VAL A 154 -29.37 19.09 17.83
C VAL A 154 -29.65 19.84 19.14
N MET A 155 -28.68 20.56 19.68
CA MET A 155 -28.85 21.33 20.90
C MET A 155 -29.92 22.42 20.75
N VAL A 156 -29.89 23.20 19.67
CA VAL A 156 -30.91 24.23 19.38
C VAL A 156 -32.28 23.61 19.16
N PHE A 157 -32.35 22.48 18.45
CA PHE A 157 -33.58 21.77 18.17
C PHE A 157 -34.23 21.24 19.45
N LEU A 158 -33.45 20.64 20.35
CA LEU A 158 -33.90 20.20 21.67
C LEU A 158 -34.39 21.38 22.53
N LEU A 159 -33.67 22.51 22.51
CA LEU A 159 -34.08 23.74 23.20
C LEU A 159 -35.42 24.28 22.67
N GLN A 160 -35.64 24.26 21.35
CA GLN A 160 -36.90 24.69 20.76
C GLN A 160 -38.06 23.77 21.15
N ILE A 161 -37.85 22.46 21.16
CA ILE A 161 -38.86 21.48 21.61
C ILE A 161 -39.20 21.71 23.08
N TRP A 162 -38.19 21.90 23.93
CA TRP A 162 -38.41 22.16 25.35
C TRP A 162 -39.19 23.46 25.58
N ARG A 163 -38.84 24.53 24.86
CA ARG A 163 -39.56 25.81 24.94
C ARG A 163 -41.02 25.71 24.49
N ARG A 164 -41.31 24.93 23.44
CA ARG A 164 -42.69 24.68 22.98
C ARG A 164 -43.51 23.84 23.96
N ARG A 165 -42.87 23.04 24.81
CA ARG A 165 -43.58 22.20 25.80
C ARG A 165 -43.92 22.95 27.09
N ASN A 166 -43.19 24.02 27.40
CA ASN A 166 -43.35 24.83 28.61
C ASN A 166 -44.10 26.17 28.39
N SER A 167 -44.57 26.42 27.16
CA SER A 167 -45.41 27.58 26.80
C SER A 167 -46.79 27.10 26.38
#